data_AF-A0A372L8N6-F1
#
_entry.id   AF-A0A372L8N6-F1
#
_cell.length_a   1.000
_cell.length_b   1.000
_cell.length_c   1.000
_cell.angle_alpha   90.00
_cell.angle_beta   90.00
_cell.angle_gamma   90.00
#
_symmetry.space_group_name_H-M   'P 1'
#
loop_
_entity.id
_entity.type
_entity.pdbx_description
1 polymer ?
#
loop_
_entity_poly.entity_id
_entity_poly.type
_entity_poly.pdbx_seq_one_letter_code
_entity_poly.pdbx_strand_id
1 'polypeptide(L)' 'MGIEVLCNVENCKYWAEGDKCIADSIYVIGERGRVAGNVEETACKTFEHRE' A
#
# COMPACT_ATOMS: atom_id res chain seq x y z
N MET A 1 -18.39 -10.46 2.85
CA MET A 1 -16.93 -10.63 2.64
C MET A 1 -16.42 -9.35 2.01
N GLY A 2 -15.64 -8.55 2.74
CA GLY A 2 -14.93 -7.39 2.17
C GLY A 2 -13.47 -7.78 1.96
N ILE A 3 -12.85 -7.26 0.90
CA ILE A 3 -11.39 -7.31 0.78
C ILE A 3 -10.87 -6.23 1.71
N GLU A 4 -10.17 -6.62 2.78
CA GLU A 4 -9.48 -5.68 3.66
C GLU A 4 -8.09 -5.45 3.12
N VAL A 5 -7.80 -4.21 2.73
CA VAL A 5 -6.48 -3.78 2.31
C VAL A 5 -5.90 -2.91 3.40
N LEU A 6 -4.73 -3.31 3.91
CA LEU A 6 -4.03 -2.57 4.95
C LEU A 6 -2.93 -1.69 4.34
N CYS A 7 -2.80 -0.48 4.86
CA CYS A 7 -1.74 0.47 4.58
C CYS A 7 -1.01 0.74 5.89
N ASN A 8 0.20 0.21 6.06
CA ASN A 8 1.01 0.46 7.27
C ASN A 8 1.80 1.78 7.18
N VAL A 9 1.47 2.63 6.19
CA VAL A 9 2.21 3.84 5.86
C VAL A 9 1.31 5.03 6.18
N GLU A 10 1.36 5.52 7.42
CA GLU A 10 0.46 6.58 7.93
C GLU A 10 0.56 7.90 7.14
N ASN A 11 1.71 8.18 6.54
CA ASN A 11 1.92 9.33 5.67
C ASN A 11 1.40 9.13 4.23
N CYS A 12 0.71 8.02 3.95
CA CYS A 12 0.00 7.82 2.69
C CYS A 12 -1.32 8.61 2.71
N LYS A 13 -1.61 9.31 1.62
CA LYS A 13 -2.88 10.02 1.41
C LYS A 13 -4.11 9.14 1.58
N TYR A 14 -3.98 7.86 1.22
CA TYR A 14 -5.02 6.84 1.29
C TYR A 14 -5.06 6.08 2.62
N TRP A 15 -4.24 6.45 3.59
CA TRP A 15 -4.29 5.86 4.93
C TRP A 15 -5.53 6.36 5.69
N ALA A 16 -6.21 5.44 6.34
CA ALA A 16 -7.31 5.67 7.25
C ALA A 16 -7.08 4.94 8.58
N GLU A 17 -7.84 5.32 9.60
CA GLU A 17 -7.71 4.82 10.96
C GLU A 17 -7.71 3.28 11.03
N GLY A 18 -6.77 2.74 11.82
CA GLY A 18 -6.59 1.30 11.99
C GLY A 18 -5.91 0.63 10.80
N ASP A 19 -4.91 1.29 10.20
CA ASP A 19 -4.15 0.80 9.04
C ASP A 19 -5.00 0.49 7.82
N LYS A 20 -6.19 1.07 7.70
CA LYS A 20 -7.06 0.80 6.56
C LYS A 20 -6.58 1.60 5.35
N CYS A 21 -6.50 0.95 4.20
CA CYS A 21 -6.31 1.63 2.93
C CYS A 21 -7.68 1.96 2.33
N ILE A 22 -7.94 3.23 2.03
CA ILE A 22 -9.18 3.70 1.39
C ILE A 22 -9.00 4.01 -0.10
N ALA A 23 -7.92 3.53 -0.72
CA ALA A 23 -7.73 3.67 -2.15
C ALA A 23 -8.73 2.81 -2.94
N ASP A 24 -9.31 3.36 -4.01
CA ASP A 24 -10.20 2.61 -4.91
C ASP A 24 -9.49 1.41 -5.56
N SER A 25 -8.17 1.51 -5.73
CA SER A 25 -7.33 0.42 -6.22
C SER A 25 -5.92 0.51 -5.65
N ILE A 26 -5.28 -0.64 -5.46
CA ILE A 26 -3.88 -0.73 -5.04
C ILE A 26 -3.03 -1.40 -6.11
N TYR A 27 -1.86 -0.82 -6.40
CA TYR A 27 -0.87 -1.42 -7.27
C TYR A 27 0.39 -1.71 -6.48
N VAL A 28 0.73 -3.00 -6.38
CA VAL A 28 1.89 -3.48 -5.65
C VAL A 28 2.98 -3.86 -6.65
N ILE A 29 4.21 -3.43 -6.38
CA ILE A 29 5.41 -3.77 -7.14
C ILE A 29 6.44 -4.38 -6.21
N GLY A 30 7.46 -5.05 -6.75
CA GLY A 30 8.66 -5.27 -5.95
C GLY A 30 9.46 -3.97 -5.82
N GLU A 31 10.18 -3.87 -4.71
CA GLU A 31 11.06 -2.75 -4.40
C GLU A 31 12.04 -2.49 -5.56
N ARG A 32 12.11 -1.23 -6.03
CA ARG A 32 12.93 -0.83 -7.19
C ARG A 32 12.59 -1.56 -8.51
N GLY A 33 11.38 -2.10 -8.65
CA GLY A 33 10.90 -2.70 -9.90
C GLY A 33 11.37 -4.14 -10.14
N ARG A 34 11.98 -4.79 -9.15
CA ARG A 34 12.32 -6.23 -9.20
C ARG A 34 11.08 -7.10 -8.95
N VAL A 35 11.18 -8.40 -9.28
CA VAL A 35 10.19 -9.38 -8.83
C VAL A 35 10.46 -9.67 -7.35
N ALA A 36 9.44 -9.49 -6.49
CA ALA A 36 9.55 -9.74 -5.06
C ALA A 36 9.51 -11.24 -4.76
N GLY A 37 10.40 -11.72 -3.88
CA GLY A 37 10.39 -13.10 -3.40
C GLY A 37 9.53 -13.32 -2.15
N ASN A 38 9.21 -12.24 -1.42
CA ASN A 38 8.40 -12.23 -0.21
C ASN A 38 7.64 -10.90 -0.10
N VAL A 39 6.83 -10.75 0.95
CA VAL A 39 5.96 -9.58 1.12
C VAL A 39 6.74 -8.33 1.55
N GLU A 40 7.81 -8.51 2.32
CA GLU A 40 8.68 -7.44 2.84
C GLU A 40 9.43 -6.71 1.72
N GLU A 41 9.61 -7.37 0.58
CA GLU A 41 10.21 -6.81 -0.63
C GLU A 41 9.22 -6.07 -1.53
N THR A 42 7.95 -5.98 -1.16
CA THR A 42 6.93 -5.28 -1.95
C THR A 42 6.84 -3.80 -1.58
N ALA A 43 6.46 -2.97 -2.54
CA ALA A 43 6.22 -1.55 -2.40
C ALA A 43 4.87 -1.17 -3.04
N CYS A 44 4.19 -0.18 -2.46
CA CYS A 44 2.95 0.35 -3.02
C CYS A 44 3.26 1.43 -4.05
N LYS A 45 2.91 1.19 -5.32
CA LYS A 45 3.04 2.18 -6.40
C LYS A 45 1.94 3.25 -6.33
N THR A 46 0.79 2.92 -5.74
CA THR A 46 -0.31 3.87 -5.51
C THR A 46 0.00 4.83 -4.34
N PHE A 47 1.17 4.73 -3.72
CA PHE A 47 1.55 5.65 -2.64
C PHE A 47 1.61 7.10 -3.14
N GLU A 48 0.84 7.96 -2.49
CA GLU A 48 0.92 9.41 -2.57
C GLU A 48 1.17 9.94 -1.16
N HIS A 49 2.09 10.89 -1.01
CA HIS A 49 2.34 11.52 0.28
C HIS A 49 1.11 12.36 0.71
N ARG A 50 0.68 12.23 1.96
CA ARG A 50 -0.35 13.09 2.56
C ARG A 50 0.28 14.47 2.82
N GLU A 51 -0.29 15.52 2.24
CA GLU A 51 0.04 16.92 2.58
C GLU A 51 -0.57 17.34 3.93
#